data_AF-A0A8H7DNQ5-F1
#
_entry.id   AF-A0A8H7DNQ5-F1
#
_cell.length_a   1.000
_cell.length_b   1.000
_cell.length_c   1.000
_cell.angle_alpha   90.00
_cell.angle_beta   90.00
_cell.angle_gamma   90.00
#
_symmetry.space_group_name_H-M   'P 1'
#
loop_
_entity.id
_entity.type
_entity.pdbx_description
1 polymer ?
#
loop_
_entity_poly.entity_id
_entity_poly.type
_entity_poly.pdbx_seq_one_letter_code
_entity_poly.pdbx_strand_id
1 'polypeptide(L)'
;MAVKDIVETAIKENKIMIFSKTTWQKPMVIELNEREDGPAIQSYLAEKTGQRTVPNIFVNTQHVGGNDDTQAAFKSGGVDAFGERITL
;
A
#
# COMPACT_ATOMS: atom_id res chain seq x y z
N MET A 1 19.04 22.33 -11.53
CA MET A 1 19.51 20.93 -11.66
C MET A 1 18.81 20.30 -12.85
N ALA A 2 19.49 19.45 -13.61
CA ALA A 2 18.83 18.67 -14.65
C ALA A 2 17.97 17.57 -14.01
N VAL A 3 16.91 17.11 -14.69
CA VAL A 3 16.03 16.03 -14.20
C VAL A 3 16.84 14.77 -13.87
N LYS A 4 17.89 14.49 -14.66
CA LYS A 4 18.82 13.38 -14.42
C LYS A 4 19.47 13.48 -13.04
N ASP A 5 19.96 14.66 -12.67
CA ASP A 5 20.64 14.87 -11.38
C ASP A 5 19.70 14.62 -10.20
N ILE A 6 18.42 14.96 -10.34
CA ILE A 6 17.39 14.72 -9.31
C ILE A 6 17.20 13.22 -9.09
N VAL A 7 17.06 12.46 -10.17
CA VAL A 7 16.85 11.00 -10.11
C VAL A 7 18.08 10.30 -9.53
N GLU A 8 19.27 10.62 -10.04
CA GLU A 8 20.53 10.01 -9.59
C GLU A 8 20.82 10.33 -8.11
N THR A 9 20.59 11.57 -7.69
CA THR A 9 20.75 11.97 -6.28
C THR A 9 19.76 11.24 -5.38
N ALA A 10 18.48 11.18 -5.76
CA ALA A 10 17.45 10.49 -5.00
C ALA A 10 17.78 8.99 -4.81
N ILE A 11 18.24 8.31 -5.86
CA ILE A 11 18.66 6.90 -5.79
C ILE A 11 19.89 6.73 -4.89
N LYS A 12 20.86 7.64 -4.97
CA LYS A 12 22.12 7.54 -4.21
C LYS A 12 21.92 7.78 -2.71
N GLU A 13 21.06 8.73 -2.34
CA GLU A 13 20.90 9.15 -0.94
C GLU A 13 19.96 8.26 -0.13
N ASN A 14 19.17 7.40 -0.78
CA ASN A 14 18.14 6.58 -0.12
C ASN A 14 18.40 5.09 -0.36
N LYS A 15 18.40 4.28 0.72
CA LYS A 15 18.56 2.81 0.62
C LYS A 15 17.40 2.14 -0.12
N ILE A 16 16.20 2.71 -0.02
CA ILE A 16 14.99 2.28 -0.70
C ILE A 16 14.34 3.55 -1.27
N MET A 17 14.10 3.56 -2.59
CA MET A 17 13.50 4.69 -3.31
C MET A 17 12.41 4.17 -4.25
N ILE A 18 11.23 4.79 -4.22
CA ILE A 18 10.09 4.44 -5.07
C ILE A 18 9.63 5.69 -5.80
N PHE A 19 9.70 5.66 -7.14
CA PHE A 19 9.07 6.66 -8.00
C PHE A 19 7.65 6.21 -8.34
N SER A 20 6.66 7.01 -7.94
CA SER A 20 5.24 6.65 -8.10
C SER A 20 4.46 7.76 -8.81
N LYS A 21 3.34 7.37 -9.44
CA LYS A 21 2.31 8.27 -9.98
C LYS A 21 0.99 7.93 -9.31
N THR A 22 0.32 8.94 -8.77
CA THR A 22 -1.03 8.77 -8.22
C THR A 22 -2.04 8.72 -9.36
N THR A 23 -2.78 7.63 -9.51
CA THR A 23 -3.82 7.49 -10.54
C THR A 23 -5.23 7.73 -10.00
N TRP A 24 -5.49 7.40 -8.73
CA TRP A 24 -6.83 7.53 -8.13
C TRP A 24 -6.76 8.16 -6.73
N GLN A 25 -6.07 7.51 -5.79
CA GLN A 25 -5.83 8.00 -4.43
C GLN A 25 -4.44 7.58 -3.95
N LYS A 26 -3.82 8.42 -3.10
CA LYS A 26 -2.55 8.10 -2.46
C LYS A 26 -2.81 7.05 -1.35
N PRO A 27 -2.11 5.91 -1.33
CA PRO A 27 -2.28 4.95 -0.24
C PRO A 27 -1.77 5.55 1.07
N MET A 28 -2.46 5.22 2.17
CA MET A 28 -1.94 5.43 3.52
C MET A 28 -1.16 4.17 3.92
N VAL A 29 0.10 4.35 4.30
CA VAL A 29 0.98 3.28 4.78
C VAL A 29 1.29 3.54 6.25
N ILE A 30 1.13 2.52 7.09
CA ILE A 30 1.48 2.56 8.50
C ILE A 30 2.58 1.53 8.73
N GLU A 31 3.81 2.02 8.96
CA GLU A 31 4.98 1.18 9.26
C GLU A 31 4.93 0.71 10.72
N LEU A 32 4.41 -0.49 10.95
CA LEU A 32 4.18 -1.02 12.30
C LEU A 32 5.48 -1.15 13.10
N ASN A 33 6.62 -1.40 12.45
CA ASN A 33 7.93 -1.52 13.08
C ASN A 33 8.52 -0.18 13.55
N GLU A 34 8.00 0.95 13.10
CA GLU A 34 8.46 2.29 13.49
C GLU A 34 7.60 2.93 14.59
N ARG A 35 6.63 2.18 15.13
CA ARG A 35 5.66 2.67 16.10
C ARG A 35 5.71 1.88 17.39
N GLU A 36 5.55 2.57 18.52
CA GLU A 36 5.45 1.94 19.84
C GLU A 36 4.19 1.05 19.97
N ASP A 37 3.07 1.48 19.38
CA ASP A 37 1.79 0.75 19.38
C ASP A 37 1.68 -0.30 18.25
N GLY A 38 2.74 -0.51 17.46
CA GLY A 38 2.76 -1.45 16.34
C GLY A 38 2.30 -2.88 16.69
N PRO A 39 2.83 -3.51 17.77
CA PRO A 39 2.39 -4.83 18.19
C PRO A 39 0.91 -4.91 18.58
N ALA A 40 0.37 -3.86 19.19
CA ALA A 40 -1.04 -3.78 19.55
C ALA A 40 -1.93 -3.66 18.31
N ILE A 41 -1.53 -2.83 17.34
CA ILE A 41 -2.20 -2.72 16.04
C ILE A 41 -2.18 -4.07 15.31
N GLN A 42 -1.04 -4.75 15.24
CA GLN A 42 -0.92 -6.05 14.57
C GLN A 42 -1.79 -7.12 15.24
N SER A 43 -1.88 -7.10 16.57
CA SER A 43 -2.75 -8.00 17.34
C SER A 43 -4.23 -7.75 17.03
N TYR A 44 -4.65 -6.49 16.98
CA TYR A 44 -6.03 -6.13 16.63
C TYR A 44 -6.35 -6.42 15.16
N LEU A 45 -5.41 -6.21 14.24
CA LEU A 45 -5.57 -6.61 12.84
C LEU A 45 -5.80 -8.11 12.70
N ALA A 46 -5.05 -8.93 13.46
CA ALA A 46 -5.23 -10.38 13.48
C ALA A 46 -6.60 -10.78 14.05
N GLU A 47 -7.10 -10.08 15.07
CA GLU A 47 -8.46 -10.30 15.60
C GLU A 47 -9.53 -9.90 14.57
N LYS A 48 -9.39 -8.73 13.95
CA LYS A 48 -10.37 -8.16 13.02
C LYS A 48 -10.46 -8.93 11.71
N THR A 49 -9.34 -9.41 11.17
CA THR A 49 -9.29 -9.99 9.82
C THR A 49 -8.87 -11.45 9.79
N GLY A 50 -8.40 -12.00 10.90
CA GLY A 50 -7.76 -13.32 10.95
C GLY A 50 -6.32 -13.33 10.43
N GLN A 51 -5.80 -12.23 9.86
CA GLN A 51 -4.48 -12.16 9.25
C GLN A 51 -3.44 -11.53 10.19
N ARG A 52 -2.43 -12.32 10.56
CA ARG A 52 -1.30 -11.88 11.41
C ARG A 52 -0.16 -11.23 10.64
N THR A 53 -0.03 -11.53 9.35
CA THR A 53 1.10 -11.12 8.52
C THR A 53 0.87 -9.77 7.87
N VAL A 54 1.96 -9.02 7.72
CA VAL A 54 2.01 -7.84 6.85
C VAL A 54 2.37 -8.27 5.41
N PRO A 55 1.95 -7.50 4.39
CA PRO A 55 1.02 -6.37 4.48
C PRO A 55 -0.41 -6.83 4.78
N ASN A 56 -1.18 -6.01 5.50
CA ASN A 56 -2.61 -6.22 5.75
C ASN A 56 -3.37 -5.06 5.06
N ILE A 57 -4.02 -5.37 3.93
CA ILE A 57 -4.45 -4.39 2.94
C ILE A 57 -5.97 -4.21 3.02
N PHE A 58 -6.39 -2.94 3.06
CA PHE A 58 -7.79 -2.55 3.00
C PHE A 58 -8.02 -1.57 1.85
N VAL A 59 -9.17 -1.68 1.19
CA VAL A 59 -9.63 -0.74 0.16
C VAL A 59 -11.09 -0.41 0.40
N ASN A 60 -11.45 0.87 0.44
CA ASN A 60 -12.81 1.35 0.73
C ASN A 60 -13.44 0.63 1.95
N THR A 61 -12.69 0.53 3.05
CA THR A 61 -13.05 -0.16 4.32
C THR A 61 -13.11 -1.69 4.27
N GLN A 62 -13.02 -2.31 3.09
CA GLN A 62 -13.02 -3.76 2.92
C GLN A 62 -11.61 -4.34 3.07
N HIS A 63 -11.48 -5.41 3.86
CA HIS A 63 -10.23 -6.17 3.95
C HIS A 63 -10.02 -6.97 2.65
N VAL A 64 -8.86 -6.77 2.02
CA VAL A 64 -8.43 -7.45 0.80
C VAL A 64 -7.53 -8.65 1.13
N GLY A 65 -6.63 -8.51 2.10
CA GLY A 65 -5.69 -9.55 2.50
C GLY A 65 -4.23 -9.11 2.39
N GLY A 66 -3.37 -10.03 1.94
CA GLY A 66 -1.95 -9.77 1.71
C GLY A 66 -1.61 -9.39 0.27
N ASN A 67 -0.33 -9.50 -0.08
CA ASN A 67 0.17 -9.23 -1.43
C ASN A 67 -0.47 -10.16 -2.48
N ASP A 68 -0.57 -11.45 -2.17
CA ASP A 68 -1.09 -12.46 -3.11
C ASP A 68 -2.58 -12.25 -3.38
N ASP A 69 -3.36 -11.99 -2.33
CA ASP A 69 -4.79 -11.65 -2.43
C ASP A 69 -4.98 -10.37 -3.24
N THR A 70 -4.14 -9.37 -3.02
CA THR A 70 -4.19 -8.09 -3.76
C THR A 70 -3.88 -8.29 -5.24
N GLN A 71 -2.87 -9.09 -5.58
CA GLN A 71 -2.56 -9.41 -6.97
C GLN A 71 -3.69 -10.23 -7.63
N ALA A 72 -4.31 -11.16 -6.90
CA ALA A 72 -5.45 -11.93 -7.40
C ALA A 72 -6.68 -11.05 -7.63
N ALA A 73 -7.00 -10.15 -6.70
CA ALA A 73 -8.03 -9.12 -6.85
C ALA A 73 -7.75 -8.22 -8.06
N PHE A 74 -6.47 -7.89 -8.30
CA PHE A 74 -6.08 -7.10 -9.47
C PHE A 74 -6.36 -7.83 -10.79
N LYS A 75 -5.92 -9.09 -10.88
CA LYS A 75 -6.06 -9.90 -12.10
C LYS A 75 -7.51 -10.27 -12.42
N SER A 76 -8.36 -10.37 -11.41
CA SER A 76 -9.78 -10.71 -11.57
C SER A 76 -10.67 -9.51 -11.92
N GLY A 77 -10.11 -8.31 -12.07
CA GLY A 77 -10.88 -7.08 -12.27
C GLY A 77 -11.58 -6.58 -11.01
N GLY A 78 -11.37 -7.23 -9.86
CA GLY A 78 -11.93 -6.83 -8.57
C GLY A 78 -11.41 -5.48 -8.08
N VAL A 79 -10.20 -5.09 -8.52
CA VAL A 79 -9.67 -3.74 -8.25
C VAL A 79 -10.21 -2.65 -9.14
N ASP A 80 -10.69 -2.96 -10.34
CA ASP A 80 -11.37 -1.99 -11.20
C ASP A 80 -12.71 -1.56 -10.58
N ALA A 81 -13.22 -2.33 -9.63
CA ALA A 81 -14.37 -1.97 -8.78
C ALA A 81 -13.99 -1.13 -7.54
N PHE A 82 -12.71 -0.97 -7.21
CA PHE A 82 -12.26 -0.11 -6.09
C PHE A 82 -12.17 1.37 -6.48
N GLY A 83 -12.08 1.67 -7.77
CA GLY A 83 -12.34 3.01 -8.29
C GLY A 83 -13.71 2.99 -8.92
N GLU A 84 -14.67 3.76 -8.41
CA GLU A 84 -15.76 4.18 -9.27
C GLU A 84 -15.14 4.73 -10.56
N ARG A 85 -15.57 4.14 -11.68
CA ARG A 85 -15.29 4.67 -13.00
C ARG A 85 -15.90 6.07 -13.04
N ILE A 86 -15.09 7.10 -12.74
CA ILE A 86 -15.48 8.49 -12.98
C ILE A 86 -15.71 8.58 -14.48
N THR A 87 -16.98 8.53 -14.85
CA THR A 87 -17.44 8.84 -16.19
C THR A 87 -17.36 10.36 -16.27
N LEU A 88 -16.44 10.87 -17.09
CA LEU A 88 -16.56 12.19 -17.70
C LEU A 88 -16.82 11.97 -19.19
#